data_AF-A0AAU9HJS3-F1
#
_entry.id   AF-A0AAU9HJS3-F1
#
_cell.length_a   1.000
_cell.length_b   1.000
_cell.length_c   1.000
_cell.angle_alpha   90.00
_cell.angle_beta   90.00
_cell.angle_gamma   90.00
#
_symmetry.space_group_name_H-M   'P 1'
#
loop_
_entity.id
_entity.type
_entity.pdbx_description
1 polymer ?
#
loop_
_entity_poly.entity_id
_entity_poly.type
_entity_poly.pdbx_seq_one_letter_code
_entity_poly.pdbx_strand_id
1 'polypeptide(L)'
;MTFKTLIFNFDGTGSEPRDADQFSTEHFKEDASISNILKLHLLLGGKLDDSPTTPFSQQLSFYYQGIGTKGSRLKRILNQTLAPRSEDVASILTQAITDFKQHYQSGDTVLLTGFSRGAALARRFAKCLEPLINEQVYLCVFDTVASIGLSKINKATRGAEHVVFENHTIANNVAGALHCVALDEKRRAFEPTLMNQQANITELWFAGAHSDVGGGYYRDGLADICLRYALEWLIAQPLSVSLLTSHDIDYENLLPESNLVAQDDVTVIPDPLALSHQQNYFWLNPFFKLVDRQCCVLINDEISHNAPLIHHSVAQRINKLTSYRPESLKNIHYKMIYSDDSTLNFMGLSAHIMLANQNMSLLSVNQSQDVMVYASEAYNATGLMLAQDATYRFTPYPNQFWYDDGVKCPPSGWHRDNVQLGVKEIPMALLEPFRRLATAQWFSLIGTIGQSDDHAFEIAEGVEITIKKSGEFCPFANDLSRFYGANAGRIKLRVTRLS
;
A
#
# COMPACT_ATOMS: atom_id res chain seq x y z
N MET A 1 27.66 -17.17 2.93
CA MET A 1 26.94 -16.44 4.00
C MET A 1 25.59 -16.08 3.45
N THR A 2 24.51 -16.31 4.19
CA THR A 2 23.16 -15.88 3.82
C THR A 2 22.97 -14.46 4.34
N PHE A 3 22.89 -13.49 3.42
CA PHE A 3 22.61 -12.10 3.75
C PHE A 3 21.17 -11.94 4.24
N LYS A 4 20.94 -10.92 5.07
CA LYS A 4 19.65 -10.63 5.69
C LYS A 4 19.11 -9.26 5.28
N THR A 5 17.81 -9.08 5.46
CA THR A 5 17.17 -7.77 5.45
C THR A 5 16.95 -7.28 6.88
N LEU A 6 17.52 -6.14 7.24
CA LEU A 6 17.20 -5.44 8.48
C LEU A 6 16.11 -4.40 8.21
N ILE A 7 14.96 -4.55 8.87
CA ILE A 7 13.76 -3.75 8.62
C ILE A 7 13.55 -2.82 9.81
N PHE A 8 13.61 -1.51 9.62
CA PHE A 8 13.39 -0.50 10.65
C PHE A 8 12.07 0.24 10.38
N ASN A 9 11.10 0.05 11.26
CA ASN A 9 9.73 0.57 11.10
C ASN A 9 9.50 1.74 12.06
N PHE A 10 9.31 2.96 11.53
CA PHE A 10 9.14 4.18 12.31
C PHE A 10 7.69 4.69 12.23
N ASP A 11 6.92 4.53 13.31
CA ASP A 11 5.49 4.88 13.28
C ASP A 11 5.19 6.36 13.57
N GLY A 12 3.95 6.77 13.27
CA GLY A 12 3.44 8.13 13.33
C GLY A 12 2.98 8.61 14.73
N THR A 13 2.69 9.91 14.77
CA THR A 13 2.11 10.65 15.90
C THR A 13 0.94 10.02 16.65
N GLY A 14 1.16 9.37 17.80
CA GLY A 14 0.04 8.85 18.61
C GLY A 14 -0.45 7.50 18.13
N SER A 15 0.34 6.81 17.32
CA SER A 15 0.16 5.41 16.96
C SER A 15 0.89 4.56 18.02
N GLU A 16 0.20 4.28 19.12
CA GLU A 16 0.64 3.28 20.10
C GLU A 16 -0.11 1.97 19.79
N PRO A 17 0.57 0.80 19.70
CA PRO A 17 -0.13 -0.48 19.58
C PRO A 17 -1.14 -0.72 20.71
N ARG A 18 -0.96 -0.06 21.86
CA ARG A 18 -1.83 -0.09 23.04
C ARG A 18 -2.99 0.92 23.03
N ASP A 19 -3.09 1.73 21.98
CA ASP A 19 -4.24 2.61 21.75
C ASP A 19 -5.32 1.96 20.86
N ALA A 20 -5.08 0.75 20.36
CA ALA A 20 -6.04 -0.07 19.63
C ALA A 20 -6.99 -0.81 20.59
N ASP A 21 -7.69 -0.08 21.45
CA ASP A 21 -8.69 -0.70 22.33
C ASP A 21 -9.87 -1.25 21.50
N GLN A 22 -10.10 -2.57 21.56
CA GLN A 22 -11.32 -3.20 21.08
C GLN A 22 -12.43 -3.09 22.15
N PHE A 23 -13.44 -2.26 21.94
CA PHE A 23 -14.57 -2.08 22.88
C PHE A 23 -15.90 -2.66 22.36
N SER A 24 -16.74 -3.12 23.29
CA SER A 24 -18.01 -3.82 23.03
C SER A 24 -19.24 -2.89 22.96
N THR A 25 -20.09 -3.21 21.98
CA THR A 25 -21.54 -3.01 21.73
C THR A 25 -22.40 -1.90 22.37
N GLU A 26 -21.97 -1.10 23.34
CA GLU A 26 -22.83 -0.06 23.93
C GLU A 26 -22.13 1.31 23.93
N HIS A 27 -22.55 2.16 22.99
CA HIS A 27 -22.25 3.59 22.82
C HIS A 27 -21.28 3.95 21.68
N PHE A 28 -21.87 4.45 20.59
CA PHE A 28 -21.23 5.12 19.45
C PHE A 28 -20.15 6.13 19.88
N LYS A 29 -18.87 5.88 19.52
CA LYS A 29 -17.91 6.91 19.03
C LYS A 29 -16.54 6.34 18.60
N GLU A 30 -16.18 6.66 17.34
CA GLU A 30 -14.85 6.75 16.69
C GLU A 30 -13.88 5.57 16.87
N ASP A 31 -13.99 4.59 15.97
CA ASP A 31 -13.16 3.39 15.88
C ASP A 31 -11.69 3.70 15.48
N ALA A 32 -10.73 3.31 16.32
CA ALA A 32 -9.29 3.38 16.04
C ALA A 32 -8.77 2.00 15.59
N SER A 33 -7.97 1.95 14.52
CA SER A 33 -7.22 0.75 14.11
C SER A 33 -5.73 1.07 14.04
N ILE A 34 -4.92 0.15 13.55
CA ILE A 34 -3.46 0.26 13.52
C ILE A 34 -2.95 0.98 12.27
N SER A 35 -1.75 1.55 12.36
CA SER A 35 -1.07 2.19 11.23
C SER A 35 -0.60 1.17 10.20
N ASN A 36 -0.39 1.61 8.95
CA ASN A 36 0.24 0.79 7.92
C ASN A 36 1.67 0.37 8.30
N ILE A 37 2.35 1.12 9.17
CA ILE A 37 3.69 0.74 9.68
C ILE A 37 3.60 -0.45 10.63
N LEU A 38 2.62 -0.45 11.53
CA LEU A 38 2.37 -1.59 12.39
C LEU A 38 1.89 -2.80 11.58
N LYS A 39 0.97 -2.62 10.62
CA LYS A 39 0.55 -3.70 9.69
C LYS A 39 1.77 -4.31 8.96
N LEU A 40 2.64 -3.47 8.38
CA LEU A 40 3.86 -3.93 7.71
C LEU A 40 4.79 -4.69 8.65
N HIS A 41 5.01 -4.17 9.86
CA HIS A 41 5.86 -4.81 10.85
C HIS A 41 5.37 -6.23 11.19
N LEU A 42 4.05 -6.39 11.40
CA LEU A 42 3.42 -7.68 11.69
C LEU A 42 3.45 -8.63 10.48
N LEU A 43 3.12 -8.15 9.28
CA LEU A 43 3.20 -8.93 8.04
C LEU A 43 4.63 -9.38 7.74
N LEU A 44 5.65 -8.62 8.15
CA LEU A 44 7.06 -9.00 8.03
C LEU A 44 7.55 -9.91 9.18
N GLY A 45 6.63 -10.42 10.01
CA GLY A 45 6.91 -11.35 11.10
C GLY A 45 7.54 -10.70 12.33
N GLY A 46 7.44 -9.38 12.45
CA GLY A 46 7.90 -8.63 13.62
C GLY A 46 7.02 -8.87 14.85
N LYS A 47 7.60 -8.61 16.02
CA LYS A 47 6.96 -8.76 17.34
C LYS A 47 7.00 -7.44 18.10
N LEU A 48 6.10 -7.29 19.07
CA LEU A 48 5.99 -6.09 19.90
C LEU A 48 6.69 -6.21 21.26
N ASP A 49 7.55 -7.22 21.43
CA ASP A 49 8.32 -7.53 22.66
C ASP A 49 9.74 -6.94 22.64
N ASP A 50 9.98 -5.93 21.80
CA ASP A 50 11.29 -5.32 21.49
C ASP A 50 12.32 -6.29 20.87
N SER A 51 11.97 -7.55 20.60
CA SER A 51 12.84 -8.50 19.91
C SER A 51 12.84 -8.25 18.41
N PRO A 52 14.02 -8.18 17.75
CA PRO A 52 14.08 -8.02 16.30
C PRO A 52 13.86 -9.32 15.53
N THR A 53 13.72 -10.44 16.23
CA THR A 53 13.62 -11.77 15.61
C THR A 53 12.28 -11.97 14.92
N THR A 54 12.33 -12.47 13.69
CA THR A 54 11.14 -12.91 12.96
C THR A 54 11.11 -14.44 12.85
N PRO A 55 9.99 -15.06 12.44
CA PRO A 55 9.95 -16.48 12.06
C PRO A 55 10.89 -16.81 10.87
N PHE A 56 11.38 -15.82 10.14
CA PHE A 56 12.23 -15.99 8.98
C PHE A 56 13.71 -15.76 9.32
N SER A 57 14.57 -16.70 8.93
CA SER A 57 16.01 -16.63 9.25
C SER A 57 16.78 -15.52 8.53
N GLN A 58 16.21 -14.98 7.44
CA GLN A 58 16.82 -13.98 6.57
C GLN A 58 16.30 -12.55 6.77
N GLN A 59 15.47 -12.28 7.78
CA GLN A 59 15.07 -10.91 8.08
C GLN A 59 14.93 -10.64 9.58
N LEU A 60 15.26 -9.41 9.97
CA LEU A 60 15.05 -8.88 11.31
C LEU A 60 14.12 -7.66 11.20
N SER A 61 13.18 -7.50 12.14
CA SER A 61 12.18 -6.43 12.10
C SER A 61 12.15 -5.68 13.42
N PHE A 62 12.51 -4.40 13.37
CA PHE A 62 12.56 -3.47 14.50
C PHE A 62 11.37 -2.52 14.40
N TYR A 63 10.71 -2.23 15.52
CA TYR A 63 9.57 -1.33 15.58
C TYR A 63 9.83 -0.17 16.54
N TYR A 64 9.72 1.05 16.03
CA TYR A 64 9.89 2.28 16.81
C TYR A 64 8.54 3.00 16.90
N GLN A 65 8.00 3.02 18.12
CA GLN A 65 6.77 3.72 18.42
C GLN A 65 6.89 5.22 18.12
N GLY A 66 5.78 5.81 17.67
CA GLY A 66 5.76 7.22 17.32
C GLY A 66 5.94 8.18 18.52
N ILE A 67 6.45 9.37 18.23
CA ILE A 67 6.77 10.41 19.23
C ILE A 67 5.50 10.86 19.99
N GLY A 68 5.54 11.07 21.31
CA GLY A 68 4.42 11.67 22.05
C GLY A 68 3.30 10.71 22.52
N THR A 69 3.54 9.40 22.47
CA THR A 69 2.68 8.34 23.03
C THR A 69 2.76 8.23 24.57
N LYS A 70 3.78 8.81 25.21
CA LYS A 70 3.93 8.77 26.68
C LYS A 70 3.05 9.83 27.39
N GLY A 71 1.99 9.40 28.07
CA GLY A 71 1.21 10.25 29.01
C GLY A 71 -0.31 10.00 28.99
N SER A 72 -1.06 10.73 29.82
CA SER A 72 -2.54 10.64 29.84
C SER A 72 -3.18 11.16 28.53
N ARG A 73 -4.37 10.65 28.15
CA ARG A 73 -5.11 11.02 26.90
C ARG A 73 -5.18 12.53 26.62
N LEU A 74 -5.37 13.34 27.66
CA LEU A 74 -5.42 14.82 27.55
C LEU A 74 -4.06 15.41 27.15
N LYS A 75 -2.96 14.82 27.64
CA LYS A 75 -1.58 15.20 27.33
C LYS A 75 -1.18 14.74 25.92
N ARG A 76 -1.72 13.62 25.43
CA ARG A 76 -1.55 13.11 24.07
C ARG A 76 -2.16 14.05 23.01
N ILE A 77 -3.38 14.53 23.22
CA ILE A 77 -4.03 15.51 22.32
C ILE A 77 -3.26 16.84 22.31
N LEU A 78 -2.76 17.30 23.46
CA LEU A 78 -1.90 18.49 23.53
C LEU A 78 -0.55 18.28 22.81
N ASN A 79 0.05 17.10 22.92
CA ASN A 79 1.32 16.77 22.26
C ASN A 79 1.18 16.56 20.73
N GLN A 80 0.01 16.19 20.24
CA GLN A 80 -0.28 16.12 18.80
C GLN A 80 -0.36 17.51 18.14
N THR A 81 -0.65 18.55 18.93
CA THR A 81 -0.83 19.94 18.47
C THR A 81 0.38 20.84 18.75
N LEU A 82 1.28 20.44 19.67
CA LEU A 82 2.50 21.16 20.02
C LEU A 82 3.75 20.48 19.43
N ALA A 83 4.78 21.26 19.09
CA ALA A 83 6.03 20.71 18.53
C ALA A 83 6.64 19.65 19.48
N PRO A 84 7.06 18.48 18.95
CA PRO A 84 7.64 17.43 19.77
C PRO A 84 8.91 17.91 20.48
N ARG A 85 9.18 17.37 21.68
CA ARG A 85 10.45 17.61 22.38
C ARG A 85 11.58 16.97 21.58
N SER A 86 12.65 17.72 21.33
CA SER A 86 13.83 17.26 20.59
C SER A 86 14.49 16.00 21.19
N GLU A 87 14.29 15.76 22.48
CA GLU A 87 14.82 14.62 23.23
C GLU A 87 14.22 13.27 22.76
N ASP A 88 12.91 13.20 22.48
CA ASP A 88 12.25 11.97 22.06
C ASP A 88 12.75 11.50 20.69
N VAL A 89 12.91 12.45 19.75
CA VAL A 89 13.46 12.19 18.41
C VAL A 89 14.90 11.65 18.47
N ALA A 90 15.74 12.28 19.30
CA ALA A 90 17.14 11.89 19.45
C ALA A 90 17.27 10.47 20.03
N SER A 91 16.42 10.12 21.01
CA SER A 91 16.43 8.78 21.60
C SER A 91 16.06 7.67 20.60
N ILE A 92 15.01 7.84 19.79
CA ILE A 92 14.62 6.86 18.78
C ILE A 92 15.73 6.65 17.74
N LEU A 93 16.31 7.74 17.22
CA LEU A 93 17.41 7.63 16.24
C LEU A 93 18.66 6.98 16.86
N THR A 94 18.96 7.28 18.12
CA THR A 94 20.11 6.68 18.83
C THR A 94 19.89 5.18 19.01
N GLN A 95 18.68 4.76 19.37
CA GLN A 95 18.32 3.35 19.48
C GLN A 95 18.46 2.65 18.12
N ALA A 96 17.89 3.20 17.05
CA ALA A 96 17.97 2.63 15.71
C ALA A 96 19.42 2.49 15.20
N ILE A 97 20.28 3.47 15.46
CA ILE A 97 21.72 3.39 15.12
C ILE A 97 22.42 2.29 15.93
N THR A 98 22.03 2.11 17.19
CA THR A 98 22.59 1.05 18.05
C THR A 98 22.20 -0.32 17.53
N ASP A 99 20.91 -0.52 17.24
CA ASP A 99 20.36 -1.74 16.68
C ASP A 99 21.04 -2.09 15.33
N PHE A 100 21.18 -1.09 14.46
CA PHE A 100 21.92 -1.24 13.21
C PHE A 100 23.35 -1.73 13.42
N LYS A 101 24.12 -1.05 14.29
CA LYS A 101 25.51 -1.43 14.57
C LYS A 101 25.65 -2.82 15.19
N GLN A 102 24.65 -3.25 15.95
CA GLN A 102 24.65 -4.55 16.61
C GLN A 102 24.34 -5.71 15.65
N HIS A 103 23.47 -5.49 14.67
CA HIS A 103 22.92 -6.56 13.84
C HIS A 103 23.43 -6.58 12.40
N TYR A 104 23.86 -5.43 11.87
CA TYR A 104 24.26 -5.32 10.46
C TYR A 104 25.57 -6.04 10.16
N GLN A 105 25.59 -6.80 9.07
CA GLN A 105 26.78 -7.37 8.47
C GLN A 105 26.95 -6.86 7.04
N SER A 106 28.20 -6.79 6.58
CA SER A 106 28.49 -6.37 5.20
C SER A 106 27.78 -7.29 4.20
N GLY A 107 26.97 -6.70 3.33
CA GLY A 107 26.14 -7.41 2.35
C GLY A 107 24.68 -7.59 2.76
N ASP A 108 24.30 -7.25 4.00
CA ASP A 108 22.90 -7.14 4.38
C ASP A 108 22.23 -5.94 3.70
N THR A 109 20.93 -6.07 3.42
CA THR A 109 20.08 -4.99 2.91
C THR A 109 19.32 -4.33 4.06
N VAL A 110 19.05 -3.03 3.94
CA VAL A 110 18.30 -2.26 4.94
C VAL A 110 16.99 -1.79 4.33
N LEU A 111 15.86 -2.10 4.96
CA LEU A 111 14.55 -1.57 4.63
C LEU A 111 14.11 -0.59 5.71
N LEU A 112 13.78 0.63 5.32
CA LEU A 112 13.28 1.68 6.20
C LEU A 112 11.83 1.96 5.85
N THR A 113 10.92 1.81 6.82
CA THR A 113 9.52 2.17 6.64
C THR A 113 9.15 3.28 7.60
N GLY A 114 8.22 4.16 7.22
CA GLY A 114 7.69 5.10 8.21
C GLY A 114 6.48 5.89 7.75
N PHE A 115 5.72 6.40 8.72
CA PHE A 115 4.53 7.21 8.48
C PHE A 115 4.62 8.56 9.16
N SER A 116 4.20 9.65 8.49
CA SER A 116 4.09 10.99 9.09
C SER A 116 5.44 11.52 9.60
N ARG A 117 5.57 11.72 10.92
CA ARG A 117 6.84 12.05 11.58
C ARG A 117 7.79 10.85 11.65
N GLY A 118 7.28 9.63 11.71
CA GLY A 118 8.07 8.41 11.58
C GLY A 118 8.73 8.29 10.21
N ALA A 119 8.04 8.68 9.13
CA ALA A 119 8.64 8.82 7.80
C ALA A 119 9.80 9.83 7.79
N ALA A 120 9.65 10.94 8.52
CA ALA A 120 10.74 11.89 8.68
C ALA A 120 11.93 11.27 9.46
N LEU A 121 11.67 10.48 10.51
CA LEU A 121 12.73 9.74 11.21
C LEU A 121 13.42 8.73 10.29
N ALA A 122 12.67 7.96 9.49
CA ALA A 122 13.21 7.00 8.53
C ALA A 122 14.16 7.68 7.53
N ARG A 123 13.75 8.83 6.97
CA ARG A 123 14.57 9.65 6.07
C ARG A 123 15.85 10.17 6.72
N ARG A 124 15.77 10.62 7.98
CA ARG A 124 16.97 11.04 8.74
C ARG A 124 17.89 9.87 9.05
N PHE A 125 17.31 8.74 9.43
CA PHE A 125 18.05 7.53 9.73
C PHE A 125 18.82 7.05 8.50
N ALA A 126 18.20 7.04 7.31
CA ALA A 126 18.90 6.78 6.04
C ALA A 126 20.15 7.64 5.87
N LYS A 127 20.05 8.94 6.18
CA LYS A 127 21.18 9.88 6.12
C LYS A 127 22.26 9.57 7.16
N CYS A 128 21.87 9.21 8.38
CA CYS A 128 22.80 8.76 9.42
C CYS A 128 23.55 7.48 9.03
N LEU A 129 22.98 6.65 8.14
CA LEU A 129 23.61 5.44 7.64
C LEU A 129 24.61 5.69 6.50
N GLU A 130 24.59 6.84 5.82
CA GLU A 130 25.52 7.12 4.70
C GLU A 130 27.01 6.94 5.05
N PRO A 131 27.50 7.36 6.24
CA PRO A 131 28.90 7.15 6.60
C PRO A 131 29.22 5.69 6.97
N LEU A 132 28.20 4.84 7.15
CA LEU A 132 28.34 3.46 7.61
C LEU A 132 28.20 2.46 6.46
N ILE A 133 27.33 2.75 5.49
CA ILE A 133 27.03 1.91 4.33
C ILE A 133 26.82 2.77 3.08
N ASN A 134 27.34 2.29 1.95
CA ASN A 134 27.35 3.04 0.69
C ASN A 134 26.11 2.80 -0.19
N GLU A 135 25.41 1.68 -0.02
CA GLU A 135 24.27 1.26 -0.85
C GLU A 135 23.39 0.25 -0.10
N GLN A 136 22.34 -0.25 -0.76
CA GLN A 136 21.39 -1.27 -0.26
C GLN A 136 20.38 -0.79 0.80
N VAL A 137 20.11 0.52 0.87
CA VAL A 137 19.01 1.06 1.67
C VAL A 137 17.77 1.24 0.79
N TYR A 138 16.63 0.72 1.21
CA TYR A 138 15.33 0.92 0.59
C TYR A 138 14.43 1.70 1.54
N LEU A 139 13.68 2.67 1.02
CA LEU A 139 12.86 3.57 1.82
C LEU A 139 11.40 3.53 1.36
N CYS A 140 10.48 3.07 2.20
CA CYS A 140 9.04 3.06 1.92
C CYS A 140 8.31 3.93 2.95
N VAL A 141 7.89 5.12 2.57
CA VAL A 141 7.29 6.09 3.50
C VAL A 141 5.90 6.52 3.09
N PHE A 142 5.07 6.76 4.11
CA PHE A 142 3.70 7.24 3.98
C PHE A 142 3.63 8.66 4.51
N ASP A 143 3.17 9.57 3.66
CA ASP A 143 2.81 10.95 3.91
C ASP A 143 3.75 11.70 4.87
N THR A 144 5.01 11.90 4.46
CA THR A 144 6.05 12.48 5.30
C THR A 144 5.64 13.88 5.78
N VAL A 145 5.64 14.12 7.10
CA VAL A 145 5.40 15.45 7.68
C VAL A 145 6.54 15.81 8.63
N ALA A 146 7.41 16.74 8.21
CA ALA A 146 8.40 17.34 9.09
C ALA A 146 7.73 18.41 9.98
N SER A 147 7.85 18.29 11.31
CA SER A 147 7.31 19.31 12.21
C SER A 147 8.08 20.63 12.07
N ILE A 148 7.37 21.76 12.19
CA ILE A 148 7.88 23.15 12.13
C ILE A 148 8.99 23.44 13.19
N GLY A 149 9.30 22.49 14.07
CA GLY A 149 10.39 22.55 15.06
C GLY A 149 11.69 21.82 14.67
N LEU A 150 11.65 20.84 13.75
CA LEU A 150 12.87 20.16 13.26
C LEU A 150 13.70 21.05 12.31
N SER A 151 13.05 22.06 11.71
CA SER A 151 13.63 23.04 10.80
C SER A 151 14.17 24.31 11.46
N LYS A 152 14.03 24.47 12.80
CA LYS A 152 14.50 25.64 13.55
C LYS A 152 15.67 25.35 14.50
N ILE A 153 16.61 24.49 14.09
CA ILE A 153 17.91 24.41 14.77
C ILE A 153 18.84 25.46 14.13
N ASN A 154 19.36 26.37 14.95
CA ASN A 154 20.25 27.45 14.52
C ASN A 154 21.42 26.91 13.67
N LYS A 155 21.80 27.64 12.60
CA LYS A 155 22.93 27.29 11.70
C LYS A 155 24.27 27.00 12.41
N ALA A 156 24.40 27.36 13.69
CA ALA A 156 25.61 27.22 14.49
C ALA A 156 25.82 25.82 15.10
N THR A 157 24.82 24.93 15.12
CA THR A 157 24.92 23.58 15.75
C THR A 157 24.68 22.44 14.76
N ARG A 158 25.11 22.60 13.50
CA ARG A 158 24.80 21.71 12.37
C ARG A 158 25.51 20.35 12.46
N GLY A 159 24.73 19.26 12.41
CA GLY A 159 25.16 17.94 11.97
C GLY A 159 24.54 17.54 10.62
N ALA A 160 25.05 16.47 9.99
CA ALA A 160 24.63 16.00 8.67
C ALA A 160 23.15 15.53 8.62
N GLU A 161 22.58 15.19 9.78
CA GLU A 161 21.23 14.68 9.99
C GLU A 161 20.08 15.69 9.75
N HIS A 162 20.40 16.97 9.54
CA HIS A 162 19.44 18.03 9.22
C HIS A 162 19.30 18.33 7.72
N VAL A 163 20.26 17.89 6.89
CA VAL A 163 20.36 18.25 5.46
C VAL A 163 19.21 17.70 4.62
N VAL A 164 18.65 16.55 5.00
CA VAL A 164 17.60 15.85 4.23
C VAL A 164 16.32 16.69 4.07
N PHE A 165 16.02 17.56 5.03
CA PHE A 165 14.82 18.40 5.00
C PHE A 165 15.08 19.85 4.60
N GLU A 166 16.34 20.29 4.59
CA GLU A 166 16.69 21.60 4.05
C GLU A 166 16.67 21.59 2.51
N ASN A 167 17.05 20.46 1.90
CA ASN A 167 17.22 20.34 0.44
C ASN A 167 16.31 19.27 -0.21
N HIS A 168 15.32 18.73 0.50
CA HIS A 168 14.38 17.67 0.07
C HIS A 168 15.01 16.43 -0.63
N THR A 169 16.33 16.29 -0.61
CA THR A 169 17.09 15.19 -1.18
C THR A 169 17.12 14.03 -0.21
N ILE A 170 16.87 12.81 -0.70
CA ILE A 170 17.09 11.60 0.09
C ILE A 170 18.60 11.32 0.25
N ALA A 171 18.92 10.36 1.12
CA ALA A 171 20.29 9.95 1.35
C ALA A 171 20.88 9.19 0.14
N ASN A 172 22.17 9.39 -0.13
CA ASN A 172 22.87 8.85 -1.31
C ASN A 172 23.00 7.32 -1.31
N ASN A 173 22.88 6.69 -0.15
CA ASN A 173 22.91 5.23 0.02
C ASN A 173 21.55 4.56 -0.24
N VAL A 174 20.51 5.33 -0.55
CA VAL A 174 19.17 4.81 -0.86
C VAL A 174 19.12 4.33 -2.31
N ALA A 175 19.00 3.01 -2.49
CA ALA A 175 18.93 2.36 -3.79
C ALA A 175 17.53 2.47 -4.44
N GLY A 176 16.47 2.53 -3.62
CA GLY A 176 15.09 2.70 -4.08
C GLY A 176 14.20 3.31 -3.01
N ALA A 177 13.35 4.25 -3.39
CA ALA A 177 12.40 4.90 -2.49
C ALA A 177 10.98 4.95 -3.04
N LEU A 178 10.01 4.67 -2.19
CA LEU A 178 8.58 4.89 -2.41
C LEU A 178 8.08 5.92 -1.39
N HIS A 179 7.38 6.94 -1.86
CA HIS A 179 6.67 7.90 -1.03
C HIS A 179 5.19 7.94 -1.44
N CYS A 180 4.32 7.38 -0.60
CA CYS A 180 2.87 7.45 -0.78
C CYS A 180 2.35 8.74 -0.14
N VAL A 181 1.74 9.64 -0.91
CA VAL A 181 1.36 10.99 -0.46
C VAL A 181 -0.16 11.16 -0.48
N ALA A 182 -0.71 11.75 0.58
CA ALA A 182 -2.14 12.05 0.66
C ALA A 182 -2.52 13.25 -0.23
N LEU A 183 -3.53 13.08 -1.08
CA LEU A 183 -4.02 14.13 -1.97
C LEU A 183 -4.95 15.13 -1.28
N ASP A 184 -5.72 14.65 -0.29
CA ASP A 184 -6.87 15.37 0.25
C ASP A 184 -6.69 15.83 1.71
N GLU A 185 -5.47 15.75 2.26
CA GLU A 185 -5.17 16.37 3.55
C GLU A 185 -5.09 17.89 3.41
N LYS A 186 -5.87 18.62 4.22
CA LYS A 186 -6.04 20.07 4.08
C LYS A 186 -5.42 20.89 5.21
N ARG A 187 -5.00 20.24 6.30
CA ARG A 187 -4.41 20.92 7.45
C ARG A 187 -3.00 21.39 7.08
N ARG A 188 -2.79 22.71 7.09
CA ARG A 188 -1.47 23.31 6.81
C ARG A 188 -0.34 22.77 7.71
N ALA A 189 -0.66 22.38 8.95
CA ALA A 189 0.32 21.76 9.87
C ALA A 189 0.79 20.36 9.41
N PHE A 190 0.09 19.76 8.45
CA PHE A 190 0.37 18.47 7.83
C PHE A 190 0.74 18.66 6.34
N GLU A 191 1.39 19.76 6.00
CA GLU A 191 1.97 19.93 4.66
C GLU A 191 3.04 18.84 4.44
N PRO A 192 2.96 18.09 3.33
CA PRO A 192 3.85 16.96 3.12
C PRO A 192 5.23 17.47 2.74
N THR A 193 6.26 16.84 3.30
CA THR A 193 7.64 17.06 2.88
C THR A 193 7.95 16.14 1.70
N LEU A 194 7.79 16.66 0.49
CA LEU A 194 8.05 15.90 -0.75
C LEU A 194 9.54 15.56 -0.92
N MET A 195 9.85 14.76 -1.93
CA MET A 195 11.21 14.43 -2.35
C MET A 195 11.54 15.07 -3.69
N ASN A 196 12.77 15.55 -3.85
CA ASN A 196 13.27 15.95 -5.16
C ASN A 196 13.27 14.75 -6.11
N GLN A 197 12.83 14.94 -7.35
CA GLN A 197 12.72 13.88 -8.34
C GLN A 197 14.08 13.26 -8.65
N GLN A 198 14.16 11.95 -8.51
CA GLN A 198 15.33 11.13 -8.86
C GLN A 198 14.88 9.80 -9.45
N ALA A 199 15.73 9.13 -10.23
CA ALA A 199 15.37 7.91 -10.96
C ALA A 199 15.01 6.72 -10.04
N ASN A 200 15.57 6.70 -8.84
CA ASN A 200 15.33 5.71 -7.79
C ASN A 200 14.16 6.07 -6.86
N ILE A 201 13.40 7.14 -7.13
CA ILE A 201 12.30 7.60 -6.30
C ILE A 201 10.98 7.51 -7.06
N THR A 202 10.02 6.83 -6.45
CA THR A 202 8.61 6.83 -6.84
C THR A 202 7.82 7.62 -5.80
N GLU A 203 7.44 8.85 -6.12
CA GLU A 203 6.51 9.64 -5.31
C GLU A 203 5.12 9.60 -5.94
N LEU A 204 4.15 9.02 -5.23
CA LEU A 204 2.85 8.63 -5.75
C LEU A 204 1.73 9.17 -4.86
N TRP A 205 0.77 9.86 -5.46
CA TRP A 205 -0.35 10.48 -4.76
C TRP A 205 -1.59 9.57 -4.73
N PHE A 206 -2.22 9.47 -3.56
CA PHE A 206 -3.40 8.65 -3.29
C PHE A 206 -4.57 9.50 -2.78
N ALA A 207 -5.79 9.04 -3.04
CA ALA A 207 -7.00 9.66 -2.48
C ALA A 207 -7.05 9.47 -0.97
N GLY A 208 -7.56 10.47 -0.25
CA GLY A 208 -7.69 10.47 1.19
C GLY A 208 -6.85 11.53 1.90
N ALA A 209 -7.12 11.71 3.18
CA ALA A 209 -6.37 12.54 4.12
C ALA A 209 -5.13 11.79 4.67
N HIS A 210 -4.41 12.41 5.61
CA HIS A 210 -3.13 11.91 6.12
C HIS A 210 -3.16 10.44 6.59
N SER A 211 -4.16 10.08 7.39
CA SER A 211 -4.32 8.71 7.91
C SER A 211 -5.04 7.78 6.94
N ASP A 212 -5.77 8.31 5.93
CA ASP A 212 -6.29 7.48 4.82
C ASP A 212 -5.14 6.98 3.90
N VAL A 213 -3.89 7.43 4.12
CA VAL A 213 -2.68 6.91 3.45
C VAL A 213 -1.78 6.16 4.43
N GLY A 214 -1.65 6.66 5.67
CA GLY A 214 -0.80 6.05 6.68
C GLY A 214 -1.44 4.98 7.56
N GLY A 215 -2.76 4.80 7.48
CA GLY A 215 -3.54 3.98 8.40
C GLY A 215 -3.85 4.65 9.74
N GLY A 216 -4.61 3.93 10.58
CA GLY A 216 -5.04 4.36 11.91
C GLY A 216 -6.55 4.41 12.13
N TYR A 217 -7.36 4.24 11.09
CA TYR A 217 -8.82 4.16 11.18
C TYR A 217 -9.32 2.73 10.96
N TYR A 218 -10.40 2.37 11.66
CA TYR A 218 -11.05 1.07 11.47
C TYR A 218 -11.77 1.00 10.12
N ARG A 219 -11.59 -0.12 9.41
CA ARG A 219 -12.11 -0.36 8.04
C ARG A 219 -11.65 0.71 7.04
N ASP A 220 -10.37 1.05 7.09
CA ASP A 220 -9.75 2.05 6.22
C ASP A 220 -9.34 1.47 4.85
N GLY A 221 -10.33 1.31 3.97
CA GLY A 221 -10.10 0.81 2.62
C GLY A 221 -9.23 1.73 1.75
N LEU A 222 -9.10 3.03 2.10
CA LEU A 222 -8.19 3.95 1.41
C LEU A 222 -6.73 3.70 1.82
N ALA A 223 -6.48 3.54 3.13
CA ALA A 223 -5.13 3.22 3.61
C ALA A 223 -4.67 1.84 3.13
N ASP A 224 -5.60 0.89 2.99
CA ASP A 224 -5.31 -0.44 2.46
C ASP A 224 -4.92 -0.42 0.97
N ILE A 225 -5.42 0.52 0.16
CA ILE A 225 -4.91 0.73 -1.22
C ILE A 225 -3.43 1.12 -1.17
N CYS A 226 -3.06 2.03 -0.27
CA CYS A 226 -1.68 2.51 -0.14
C CYS A 226 -0.75 1.39 0.37
N LEU A 227 -1.21 0.63 1.36
CA LEU A 227 -0.47 -0.52 1.89
C LEU A 227 -0.31 -1.62 0.83
N ARG A 228 -1.36 -1.92 0.07
CA ARG A 228 -1.32 -2.88 -1.04
C ARG A 228 -0.22 -2.52 -2.04
N TYR A 229 -0.21 -1.27 -2.50
CA TYR A 229 0.80 -0.79 -3.44
C TYR A 229 2.20 -0.86 -2.85
N ALA A 230 2.36 -0.50 -1.56
CA ALA A 230 3.65 -0.58 -0.87
C ALA A 230 4.16 -2.03 -0.77
N LEU A 231 3.29 -3.00 -0.44
CA LEU A 231 3.66 -4.43 -0.40
C LEU A 231 4.12 -4.93 -1.77
N GLU A 232 3.40 -4.58 -2.84
CA GLU A 232 3.79 -4.93 -4.22
C GLU A 232 5.14 -4.31 -4.60
N TRP A 233 5.35 -3.04 -4.24
CA TRP A 233 6.62 -2.36 -4.46
C TRP A 233 7.77 -3.03 -3.72
N LEU A 234 7.58 -3.43 -2.46
CA LEU A 234 8.57 -4.12 -1.64
C LEU A 234 8.97 -5.47 -2.22
N ILE A 235 7.99 -6.25 -2.69
CA ILE A 235 8.21 -7.56 -3.33
C ILE A 235 9.00 -7.41 -4.64
N ALA A 236 8.83 -6.29 -5.34
CA ALA A 236 9.55 -6.01 -6.59
C ALA A 236 11.00 -5.54 -6.37
N GLN A 237 11.39 -5.15 -5.15
CA GLN A 237 12.76 -4.76 -4.83
C GLN A 237 13.66 -6.00 -4.66
N PRO A 238 14.98 -5.90 -4.85
CA PRO A 238 15.92 -7.00 -4.57
C PRO A 238 16.18 -7.12 -3.05
N LEU A 239 15.10 -7.26 -2.28
CA LEU A 239 15.09 -7.46 -0.84
C LEU A 239 14.86 -8.94 -0.53
N SER A 240 15.58 -9.48 0.45
CA SER A 240 15.30 -10.83 0.98
C SER A 240 14.21 -10.71 2.05
N VAL A 241 12.96 -10.55 1.62
CA VAL A 241 11.79 -10.41 2.50
C VAL A 241 10.78 -11.54 2.24
N SER A 242 10.25 -12.08 3.32
CA SER A 242 9.11 -12.99 3.36
C SER A 242 7.98 -12.33 4.16
N LEU A 243 6.74 -12.61 3.76
CA LEU A 243 5.55 -12.07 4.37
C LEU A 243 4.73 -13.20 4.98
N LEU A 244 4.21 -12.97 6.18
CA LEU A 244 3.11 -13.73 6.77
C LEU A 244 1.79 -13.29 6.13
N THR A 245 0.81 -14.18 6.13
CA THR A 245 -0.58 -13.78 5.92
C THR A 245 -1.16 -13.22 7.22
N SER A 246 -2.32 -12.55 7.15
CA SER A 246 -3.01 -12.12 8.37
C SER A 246 -3.40 -13.31 9.26
N HIS A 247 -3.55 -14.51 8.71
CA HIS A 247 -3.86 -15.73 9.47
C HIS A 247 -2.64 -16.36 10.15
N ASP A 248 -1.44 -16.20 9.58
CA ASP A 248 -0.21 -16.81 10.10
C ASP A 248 0.42 -16.00 11.24
N ILE A 249 -0.14 -14.83 11.54
CA ILE A 249 0.29 -13.99 12.65
C ILE A 249 -0.20 -14.60 13.97
N ASP A 250 0.74 -14.78 14.90
CA ASP A 250 0.46 -15.28 16.24
C ASP A 250 -0.02 -14.14 17.15
N TYR A 251 -1.31 -13.82 17.08
CA TYR A 251 -1.95 -12.76 17.88
C TYR A 251 -1.91 -13.04 19.38
N GLU A 252 -1.90 -14.31 19.81
CA GLU A 252 -1.86 -14.66 21.24
C GLU A 252 -0.51 -14.30 21.86
N ASN A 253 0.59 -14.52 21.13
CA ASN A 253 1.94 -14.21 21.61
C ASN A 253 2.46 -12.83 21.21
N LEU A 254 1.70 -12.05 20.43
CA LEU A 254 2.07 -10.70 20.02
C LEU A 254 2.15 -9.73 21.21
N LEU A 255 1.17 -9.83 22.11
CA LEU A 255 1.10 -9.09 23.38
C LEU A 255 0.34 -9.93 24.42
N PRO A 256 1.04 -10.62 25.32
CA PRO A 256 0.40 -11.33 26.42
C PRO A 256 -0.49 -10.36 27.21
N GLU A 257 -1.74 -10.76 27.48
CA GLU A 257 -2.72 -10.01 28.28
C GLU A 257 -3.43 -8.82 27.60
N SER A 258 -3.37 -8.67 26.27
CA SER A 258 -4.09 -7.59 25.57
C SER A 258 -4.71 -8.00 24.22
N ASN A 259 -6.02 -7.81 24.05
CA ASN A 259 -6.74 -8.02 22.78
C ASN A 259 -6.64 -6.78 21.86
N LEU A 260 -5.47 -6.17 21.76
CA LEU A 260 -5.32 -4.87 21.11
C LEU A 260 -5.27 -4.95 19.57
N VAL A 261 -4.77 -6.04 19.01
CA VAL A 261 -4.66 -6.22 17.56
C VAL A 261 -5.26 -7.57 17.20
N ALA A 262 -6.20 -7.58 16.25
CA ALA A 262 -6.79 -8.79 15.72
C ALA A 262 -6.53 -8.95 14.22
N GLN A 263 -6.98 -10.08 13.69
CA GLN A 263 -6.80 -10.43 12.29
C GLN A 263 -7.44 -9.41 11.33
N ASP A 264 -8.60 -8.87 11.68
CA ASP A 264 -9.30 -7.88 10.87
C ASP A 264 -8.53 -6.54 10.79
N ASP A 265 -7.74 -6.20 11.80
CA ASP A 265 -6.86 -5.02 11.77
C ASP A 265 -5.71 -5.16 10.76
N VAL A 266 -5.18 -6.37 10.57
CA VAL A 266 -4.04 -6.62 9.65
C VAL A 266 -4.51 -6.94 8.23
N THR A 267 -5.75 -7.41 8.07
CA THR A 267 -6.30 -7.78 6.77
C THR A 267 -6.40 -6.55 5.87
N VAL A 268 -5.88 -6.66 4.65
CA VAL A 268 -5.83 -5.55 3.67
C VAL A 268 -7.00 -5.66 2.71
N ILE A 269 -7.97 -4.75 2.81
CA ILE A 269 -9.19 -4.71 2.00
C ILE A 269 -9.28 -3.36 1.26
N PRO A 270 -8.58 -3.21 0.12
CA PRO A 270 -8.60 -1.96 -0.64
C PRO A 270 -10.00 -1.61 -1.12
N ASP A 271 -10.46 -0.39 -0.85
CA ASP A 271 -11.75 0.11 -1.34
C ASP A 271 -11.64 1.58 -1.77
N PRO A 272 -11.69 1.90 -3.08
CA PRO A 272 -11.59 3.27 -3.56
C PRO A 272 -12.80 4.12 -3.19
N LEU A 273 -13.89 3.53 -2.70
CA LEU A 273 -15.12 4.21 -2.27
C LEU A 273 -15.24 4.33 -0.75
N ALA A 274 -14.27 3.81 0.01
CA ALA A 274 -14.24 3.91 1.46
C ALA A 274 -14.33 5.38 1.93
N LEU A 275 -14.81 5.55 3.17
CA LEU A 275 -14.93 6.87 3.78
C LEU A 275 -13.55 7.55 3.83
N SER A 276 -13.48 8.81 3.39
CA SER A 276 -12.28 9.62 3.63
C SER A 276 -12.42 10.38 4.92
N HIS A 277 -11.45 10.24 5.81
CA HIS A 277 -11.44 10.83 7.14
C HIS A 277 -10.82 12.24 7.13
N GLN A 278 -11.26 13.07 6.19
CA GLN A 278 -10.88 14.48 6.15
C GLN A 278 -11.38 15.21 7.39
N GLN A 279 -10.47 15.90 8.09
CA GLN A 279 -10.83 16.69 9.25
C GLN A 279 -11.46 18.02 8.83
N ASN A 280 -12.78 18.14 9.04
CA ASN A 280 -13.53 19.39 8.87
C ASN A 280 -13.52 20.18 10.19
N TYR A 281 -12.73 21.26 10.30
CA TYR A 281 -12.70 22.10 11.50
C TYR A 281 -13.71 23.26 11.48
N PHE A 282 -14.21 23.60 12.67
CA PHE A 282 -15.22 24.62 12.95
C PHE A 282 -14.60 26.00 13.29
N TRP A 283 -14.78 26.94 12.35
CA TRP A 283 -14.87 28.42 12.36
C TRP A 283 -14.13 29.40 13.31
N LEU A 284 -13.29 29.02 14.29
CA LEU A 284 -12.80 30.02 15.29
C LEU A 284 -11.30 30.31 15.37
N ASN A 285 -10.41 29.74 14.54
CA ASN A 285 -8.98 30.07 14.63
C ASN A 285 -8.28 30.25 13.26
N PRO A 286 -7.81 31.48 12.92
CA PRO A 286 -7.20 31.79 11.62
C PRO A 286 -5.82 31.13 11.38
N PHE A 287 -5.18 30.56 12.40
CA PHE A 287 -3.93 29.78 12.23
C PHE A 287 -4.15 28.39 11.61
N PHE A 288 -5.39 27.90 11.54
CA PHE A 288 -5.74 26.56 11.06
C PHE A 288 -6.54 26.62 9.74
N LYS A 289 -6.01 27.36 8.76
CA LYS A 289 -6.63 27.45 7.43
C LYS A 289 -6.52 26.10 6.73
N LEU A 290 -7.67 25.54 6.31
CA LEU A 290 -7.72 24.40 5.40
C LEU A 290 -7.31 24.87 4.00
N VAL A 291 -6.32 24.21 3.41
CA VAL A 291 -5.78 24.52 2.08
C VAL A 291 -5.56 23.20 1.37
N ASP A 292 -6.06 23.08 0.15
CA ASP A 292 -5.80 21.89 -0.67
C ASP A 292 -4.31 21.77 -0.98
N ARG A 293 -3.77 20.55 -0.94
CA ARG A 293 -2.35 20.31 -1.20
C ARG A 293 -1.99 20.64 -2.65
N GLN A 294 -0.78 21.18 -2.82
CA GLN A 294 -0.22 21.37 -4.14
C GLN A 294 0.36 20.05 -4.64
N CYS A 295 -0.41 19.33 -5.47
CA CYS A 295 0.05 18.13 -6.14
C CYS A 295 1.07 18.50 -7.22
N CYS A 296 2.34 18.18 -7.00
CA CYS A 296 3.44 18.61 -7.87
C CYS A 296 4.66 17.68 -7.75
N VAL A 297 5.68 17.96 -8.56
CA VAL A 297 6.99 17.28 -8.55
C VAL A 297 8.06 18.32 -8.24
N LEU A 298 8.89 18.06 -7.24
CA LEU A 298 10.03 18.92 -6.91
C LEU A 298 11.28 18.55 -7.72
N ILE A 299 12.01 19.56 -8.19
CA ILE A 299 13.35 19.41 -8.77
C ILE A 299 14.22 20.52 -8.18
N ASN A 300 15.32 20.15 -7.52
CA ASN A 300 16.22 21.10 -6.84
C ASN A 300 15.47 22.07 -5.90
N ASP A 301 14.54 21.53 -5.11
CA ASP A 301 13.71 22.27 -4.14
C ASP A 301 12.70 23.25 -4.73
N GLU A 302 12.54 23.24 -6.06
CA GLU A 302 11.58 24.06 -6.76
C GLU A 302 10.48 23.20 -7.40
N ILE A 303 9.28 23.79 -7.46
CA ILE A 303 8.13 23.16 -8.12
C ILE A 303 8.39 23.15 -9.62
N SER A 304 8.47 21.95 -10.19
CA SER A 304 8.70 21.75 -11.61
C SER A 304 7.41 21.71 -12.43
N HIS A 305 7.54 21.74 -13.76
CA HIS A 305 6.44 21.50 -14.69
C HIS A 305 6.18 20.01 -14.96
N ASN A 306 6.92 19.10 -14.30
CA ASN A 306 6.73 17.67 -14.50
C ASN A 306 5.40 17.23 -13.89
N ALA A 307 4.71 16.36 -14.63
CA ALA A 307 3.43 15.81 -14.22
C ALA A 307 3.61 14.87 -13.00
N PRO A 308 2.96 15.14 -11.85
CA PRO A 308 2.99 14.24 -10.70
C PRO A 308 2.31 12.91 -11.02
N LEU A 309 2.70 11.87 -10.29
CA LEU A 309 2.19 10.52 -10.45
C LEU A 309 1.03 10.28 -9.48
N ILE A 310 -0.10 9.78 -9.98
CA ILE A 310 -1.34 9.56 -9.23
C ILE A 310 -1.74 8.09 -9.37
N HIS A 311 -2.16 7.46 -8.26
CA HIS A 311 -2.62 6.08 -8.30
C HIS A 311 -3.99 5.97 -9.00
N HIS A 312 -4.20 4.93 -9.82
CA HIS A 312 -5.44 4.78 -10.62
C HIS A 312 -6.73 4.72 -9.78
N SER A 313 -6.66 4.31 -8.51
CA SER A 313 -7.82 4.31 -7.60
C SER A 313 -8.44 5.71 -7.43
N VAL A 314 -7.66 6.78 -7.61
CA VAL A 314 -8.17 8.16 -7.58
C VAL A 314 -9.19 8.40 -8.71
N ALA A 315 -8.90 7.91 -9.92
CA ALA A 315 -9.84 8.00 -11.04
C ALA A 315 -11.10 7.17 -10.81
N GLN A 316 -10.95 5.95 -10.27
CA GLN A 316 -12.09 5.11 -9.90
C GLN A 316 -12.99 5.84 -8.89
N ARG A 317 -12.41 6.45 -7.86
CA ARG A 317 -13.12 7.25 -6.87
C ARG A 317 -13.82 8.46 -7.49
N ILE A 318 -13.15 9.25 -8.35
CA ILE A 318 -13.76 10.41 -9.05
C ILE A 318 -14.97 9.96 -9.87
N ASN A 319 -14.86 8.83 -10.57
CA ASN A 319 -15.93 8.31 -11.42
C ASN A 319 -17.14 7.83 -10.63
N LYS A 320 -16.90 6.98 -9.63
CA LYS A 320 -17.97 6.26 -8.91
C LYS A 320 -18.55 7.07 -7.76
N LEU A 321 -17.77 7.95 -7.14
CA LEU A 321 -18.20 8.83 -6.06
C LEU A 321 -18.36 10.26 -6.61
N THR A 322 -19.59 10.63 -6.97
CA THR A 322 -19.90 11.92 -7.60
C THR A 322 -19.54 13.14 -6.73
N SER A 323 -19.51 12.97 -5.41
CA SER A 323 -19.11 14.00 -4.44
C SER A 323 -17.59 14.20 -4.36
N TYR A 324 -16.78 13.27 -4.86
CA TYR A 324 -15.33 13.35 -4.78
C TYR A 324 -14.74 14.11 -5.97
N ARG A 325 -14.29 15.35 -5.73
CA ARG A 325 -13.71 16.26 -6.73
C ARG A 325 -12.44 16.93 -6.16
N PRO A 326 -11.28 16.24 -6.17
CA PRO A 326 -10.08 16.76 -5.53
C PRO A 326 -9.63 18.06 -6.21
N GLU A 327 -9.61 19.17 -5.46
CA GLU A 327 -9.19 20.48 -5.97
C GLU A 327 -7.74 20.45 -6.47
N SER A 328 -6.89 19.69 -5.78
CA SER A 328 -5.47 19.47 -6.08
C SER A 328 -5.19 19.00 -7.52
N LEU A 329 -6.18 18.41 -8.20
CA LEU A 329 -6.04 17.89 -9.57
C LEU A 329 -6.77 18.71 -10.65
N LYS A 330 -7.60 19.69 -10.29
CA LYS A 330 -8.52 20.33 -11.26
C LYS A 330 -7.84 21.08 -12.40
N ASN A 331 -6.67 21.66 -12.15
CA ASN A 331 -6.01 22.59 -13.08
C ASN A 331 -4.56 22.20 -13.37
N ILE A 332 -4.22 20.92 -13.25
CA ILE A 332 -2.86 20.43 -13.51
C ILE A 332 -2.85 19.27 -14.50
N HIS A 333 -1.71 19.10 -15.16
CA HIS A 333 -1.39 17.86 -15.87
C HIS A 333 -0.80 16.86 -14.88
N TYR A 334 -1.20 15.59 -14.98
CA TYR A 334 -0.69 14.52 -14.13
C TYR A 334 -0.64 13.20 -14.89
N LYS A 335 0.15 12.25 -14.38
CA LYS A 335 0.25 10.89 -14.87
C LYS A 335 -0.50 9.98 -13.92
N MET A 336 -1.35 9.12 -14.46
CA MET A 336 -1.94 8.03 -13.70
C MET A 336 -1.11 6.79 -13.89
N ILE A 337 -0.72 6.12 -12.81
CA ILE A 337 -0.10 4.80 -12.85
C ILE A 337 -1.15 3.74 -12.56
N TYR A 338 -1.15 2.70 -13.38
CA TYR A 338 -1.97 1.51 -13.22
C TYR A 338 -1.14 0.38 -12.63
N SER A 339 -1.83 -0.65 -12.16
CA SER A 339 -1.21 -1.80 -11.50
C SER A 339 -0.22 -2.56 -12.41
N ASP A 340 -0.23 -2.35 -13.73
CA ASP A 340 0.65 -2.97 -14.72
C ASP A 340 1.88 -2.10 -15.06
N ASP A 341 2.13 -1.07 -14.24
CA ASP A 341 3.17 -0.05 -14.41
C ASP A 341 2.98 0.84 -15.65
N SER A 342 1.88 0.68 -16.38
CA SER A 342 1.53 1.58 -17.47
C SER A 342 1.11 2.95 -16.94
N THR A 343 1.43 3.99 -17.70
CA THR A 343 1.08 5.36 -17.34
C THR A 343 0.28 6.05 -18.44
N LEU A 344 -0.79 6.75 -18.06
CA LEU A 344 -1.57 7.60 -18.95
C LEU A 344 -1.57 9.04 -18.44
N ASN A 345 -1.56 10.01 -19.36
CA ASN A 345 -1.53 11.43 -19.03
C ASN A 345 -2.95 12.01 -19.03
N PHE A 346 -3.26 12.85 -18.04
CA PHE A 346 -4.55 13.50 -17.90
C PHE A 346 -4.39 14.98 -17.55
N MET A 347 -5.45 15.75 -17.75
CA MET A 347 -5.58 17.14 -17.34
C MET A 347 -6.94 17.36 -16.69
N GLY A 348 -6.95 17.93 -15.49
CA GLY A 348 -8.19 18.15 -14.75
C GLY A 348 -8.96 16.87 -14.44
N LEU A 349 -10.26 16.99 -14.15
CA LEU A 349 -11.08 15.85 -13.70
C LEU A 349 -11.99 15.26 -14.80
N SER A 350 -12.20 15.97 -15.91
CA SER A 350 -13.27 15.66 -16.88
C SER A 350 -13.18 14.25 -17.43
N ALA A 351 -11.98 13.77 -17.77
CA ALA A 351 -11.75 12.41 -18.27
C ALA A 351 -12.20 11.34 -17.25
N HIS A 352 -12.02 11.60 -15.95
CA HIS A 352 -12.40 10.67 -14.88
C HIS A 352 -13.86 10.78 -14.47
N ILE A 353 -14.47 11.96 -14.61
CA ILE A 353 -15.92 12.11 -14.43
C ILE A 353 -16.66 11.35 -15.54
N MET A 354 -16.18 11.49 -16.77
CA MET A 354 -16.76 10.86 -17.96
C MET A 354 -16.37 9.39 -18.16
N LEU A 355 -15.70 8.74 -17.20
CA LEU A 355 -15.31 7.32 -17.22
C LEU A 355 -16.49 6.32 -17.38
N ALA A 356 -17.72 6.80 -17.63
CA ALA A 356 -18.84 5.99 -18.11
C ALA A 356 -18.66 5.44 -19.55
N ASN A 357 -17.60 5.82 -20.28
CA ASN A 357 -17.23 5.18 -21.55
C ASN A 357 -15.71 5.06 -21.62
N GLN A 358 -15.15 3.98 -21.06
CA GLN A 358 -13.77 3.61 -21.36
C GLN A 358 -13.61 3.52 -22.89
N ASN A 359 -12.50 4.03 -23.43
CA ASN A 359 -12.04 3.64 -24.77
C ASN A 359 -11.76 2.14 -24.73
N MET A 360 -12.80 1.34 -24.94
CA MET A 360 -12.65 -0.10 -24.99
C MET A 360 -11.91 -0.45 -26.27
N SER A 361 -10.81 -1.15 -26.09
CA SER A 361 -10.04 -1.69 -27.20
C SER A 361 -10.79 -2.91 -27.75
N LEU A 362 -11.25 -2.82 -29.01
CA LEU A 362 -11.75 -3.98 -29.74
C LEU A 362 -10.63 -4.46 -30.66
N LEU A 363 -10.16 -5.68 -30.43
CA LEU A 363 -9.11 -6.28 -31.26
C LEU A 363 -9.61 -6.51 -32.68
N SER A 364 -8.75 -6.22 -33.66
CA SER A 364 -8.88 -6.73 -35.02
C SER A 364 -8.55 -8.22 -35.05
N VAL A 365 -9.01 -8.94 -36.09
CA VAL A 365 -8.68 -10.37 -36.26
C VAL A 365 -7.15 -10.53 -36.34
N ASN A 366 -6.61 -11.52 -35.62
CA ASN A 366 -5.19 -11.80 -35.38
C ASN A 366 -4.42 -10.76 -34.56
N GLN A 367 -5.10 -9.73 -34.03
CA GLN A 367 -4.47 -8.82 -33.08
C GLN A 367 -4.48 -9.44 -31.68
N SER A 368 -3.39 -9.22 -30.95
CA SER A 368 -3.25 -9.63 -29.55
C SER A 368 -3.09 -8.42 -28.64
N GLN A 369 -3.53 -8.58 -27.39
CA GLN A 369 -3.29 -7.64 -26.30
C GLN A 369 -2.94 -8.42 -25.04
N ASP A 370 -1.92 -7.97 -24.34
CA ASP A 370 -1.60 -8.49 -23.01
C ASP A 370 -2.47 -7.75 -21.98
N VAL A 371 -3.02 -8.49 -21.03
CA VAL A 371 -3.76 -7.98 -19.88
C VAL A 371 -3.16 -8.57 -18.60
N MET A 372 -3.23 -7.83 -17.49
CA MET A 372 -2.85 -8.30 -16.17
C MET A 372 -4.09 -8.68 -15.37
N VAL A 373 -4.02 -9.81 -14.68
CA VAL A 373 -5.08 -10.33 -13.81
C VAL A 373 -4.55 -10.40 -12.39
N TYR A 374 -5.02 -9.51 -11.52
CA TYR A 374 -4.64 -9.44 -10.12
C TYR A 374 -5.50 -10.38 -9.30
N ALA A 375 -4.85 -11.16 -8.42
CA ALA A 375 -5.51 -12.14 -7.58
C ALA A 375 -6.47 -11.51 -6.56
N SER A 376 -6.25 -10.24 -6.21
CA SER A 376 -7.02 -9.46 -5.25
C SER A 376 -8.23 -8.75 -5.83
N GLU A 377 -8.42 -8.79 -7.15
CA GLU A 377 -9.53 -8.11 -7.82
C GLU A 377 -10.64 -9.11 -8.08
N ALA A 378 -11.84 -8.82 -7.56
CA ALA A 378 -13.03 -9.60 -7.87
C ALA A 378 -13.36 -9.52 -9.38
N TYR A 379 -13.05 -8.41 -10.04
CA TYR A 379 -13.18 -8.28 -11.49
C TYR A 379 -12.09 -7.35 -12.02
N ASN A 380 -11.13 -7.89 -12.78
CA ASN A 380 -10.07 -7.08 -13.38
C ASN A 380 -10.60 -6.36 -14.62
N ALA A 381 -11.01 -5.10 -14.51
CA ALA A 381 -11.44 -4.31 -15.67
C ALA A 381 -10.28 -4.07 -16.64
N THR A 382 -10.23 -4.81 -17.75
CA THR A 382 -9.08 -4.79 -18.69
C THR A 382 -9.19 -3.70 -19.75
N GLY A 383 -10.36 -3.08 -19.92
CA GLY A 383 -10.64 -2.18 -21.05
C GLY A 383 -10.63 -2.89 -22.42
N LEU A 384 -10.66 -4.22 -22.46
CA LEU A 384 -10.74 -5.03 -23.68
C LEU A 384 -12.20 -5.41 -23.95
N MET A 385 -12.75 -5.01 -25.10
CA MET A 385 -14.06 -5.44 -25.55
C MET A 385 -13.97 -6.80 -26.24
N LEU A 386 -14.74 -7.76 -25.76
CA LEU A 386 -15.00 -9.00 -26.46
C LEU A 386 -16.30 -8.86 -27.25
N ALA A 387 -16.23 -9.07 -28.57
CA ALA A 387 -17.39 -9.03 -29.43
C ALA A 387 -18.17 -10.34 -29.36
N GLN A 388 -19.50 -10.25 -29.32
CA GLN A 388 -20.38 -11.40 -29.48
C GLN A 388 -20.08 -12.14 -30.79
N ASP A 389 -20.17 -13.47 -30.73
CA ASP A 389 -19.95 -14.43 -31.83
C ASP A 389 -18.50 -14.46 -32.38
N ALA A 390 -17.61 -13.59 -31.87
CA ALA A 390 -16.18 -13.66 -32.13
C ALA A 390 -15.50 -14.70 -31.22
N THR A 391 -14.47 -15.35 -31.76
CA THR A 391 -13.66 -16.33 -31.03
C THR A 391 -12.36 -15.68 -30.58
N TYR A 392 -12.01 -15.88 -29.31
CA TYR A 392 -10.78 -15.37 -28.73
C TYR A 392 -9.96 -16.51 -28.14
N ARG A 393 -8.64 -16.44 -28.30
CA ARG A 393 -7.67 -17.28 -27.60
C ARG A 393 -7.14 -16.54 -26.39
N PHE A 394 -7.20 -17.20 -25.24
CA PHE A 394 -6.65 -16.74 -23.98
C PHE A 394 -5.42 -17.57 -23.68
N THR A 395 -4.27 -16.96 -23.39
CA THR A 395 -3.00 -17.68 -23.17
C THR A 395 -2.26 -17.08 -21.99
N PRO A 396 -2.34 -17.69 -20.80
CA PRO A 396 -1.51 -17.31 -19.67
C PRO A 396 -0.04 -17.50 -20.03
N TYR A 397 0.81 -16.57 -19.61
CA TYR A 397 2.25 -16.74 -19.81
C TYR A 397 2.78 -17.84 -18.88
N PRO A 398 3.81 -18.60 -19.31
CA PRO A 398 4.33 -19.72 -18.53
C PRO A 398 5.07 -19.27 -17.26
N ASN A 399 5.19 -20.18 -16.29
CA ASN A 399 5.96 -20.01 -15.04
C ASN A 399 5.51 -18.82 -14.17
N GLN A 400 4.22 -18.56 -14.10
CA GLN A 400 3.64 -17.51 -13.27
C GLN A 400 2.89 -18.07 -12.08
N PHE A 401 2.85 -17.30 -11.00
CA PHE A 401 2.20 -17.69 -9.76
C PHE A 401 1.54 -16.49 -9.11
N TRP A 402 0.44 -16.76 -8.43
CA TRP A 402 -0.22 -15.87 -7.48
C TRP A 402 -0.51 -16.62 -6.18
N TYR A 403 -1.01 -15.92 -5.16
CA TYR A 403 -1.10 -16.41 -3.80
C TYR A 403 -2.54 -16.30 -3.28
N ASP A 404 -3.09 -17.42 -2.86
CA ASP A 404 -4.38 -17.56 -2.19
C ASP A 404 -4.13 -17.67 -0.68
N ASP A 405 -4.30 -16.58 0.06
CA ASP A 405 -3.99 -16.54 1.50
C ASP A 405 -2.65 -17.22 1.82
N GLY A 406 -1.59 -16.83 1.10
CA GLY A 406 -0.22 -17.37 1.25
C GLY A 406 0.09 -18.67 0.49
N VAL A 407 -0.92 -19.40 -0.01
CA VAL A 407 -0.72 -20.60 -0.83
C VAL A 407 -0.29 -20.20 -2.24
N LYS A 408 0.93 -20.58 -2.64
CA LYS A 408 1.47 -20.30 -3.99
C LYS A 408 0.81 -21.18 -5.04
N CYS A 409 0.14 -20.57 -6.02
CA CYS A 409 -0.70 -21.26 -7.01
C CYS A 409 -0.34 -20.86 -8.45
N PRO A 410 -0.32 -21.80 -9.41
CA PRO A 410 -0.28 -21.49 -10.84
C PRO A 410 -1.64 -20.96 -11.35
N PRO A 411 -1.76 -20.53 -12.63
CA PRO A 411 -3.04 -20.14 -13.22
C PRO A 411 -4.11 -21.23 -13.19
N SER A 412 -3.74 -22.51 -13.15
CA SER A 412 -4.67 -23.65 -13.00
C SER A 412 -5.21 -23.82 -11.58
N GLY A 413 -4.75 -22.98 -10.65
CA GLY A 413 -5.21 -23.02 -9.27
C GLY A 413 -4.62 -24.19 -8.50
N TRP A 414 -5.31 -24.56 -7.42
CA TRP A 414 -4.91 -25.65 -6.54
C TRP A 414 -6.11 -26.51 -6.15
N HIS A 415 -5.82 -27.76 -5.82
CA HIS A 415 -6.78 -28.72 -5.32
C HIS A 415 -6.48 -28.99 -3.85
N ARG A 416 -7.52 -29.16 -3.02
CA ARG A 416 -7.37 -29.41 -1.58
C ARG A 416 -6.44 -30.60 -1.28
N ASP A 417 -6.58 -31.69 -2.01
CA ASP A 417 -5.77 -32.89 -1.81
C ASP A 417 -4.26 -32.68 -2.12
N ASN A 418 -3.91 -31.58 -2.78
CA ASN A 418 -2.53 -31.25 -3.15
C ASN A 418 -1.88 -30.23 -2.20
N VAL A 419 -2.60 -29.74 -1.18
CA VAL A 419 -2.12 -28.71 -0.25
C VAL A 419 -2.42 -29.14 1.18
N GLN A 420 -1.42 -29.09 2.07
CA GLN A 420 -1.65 -29.30 3.50
C GLN A 420 -2.28 -28.05 4.11
N LEU A 421 -3.60 -28.10 4.33
CA LEU A 421 -4.37 -27.00 4.92
C LEU A 421 -4.61 -27.18 6.42
N GLY A 422 -4.23 -28.33 6.99
CA GLY A 422 -4.34 -28.63 8.41
C GLY A 422 -5.78 -28.49 8.91
N VAL A 423 -6.00 -27.64 9.91
CA VAL A 423 -7.34 -27.39 10.49
C VAL A 423 -8.34 -26.77 9.50
N LYS A 424 -7.88 -26.20 8.37
CA LYS A 424 -8.73 -25.58 7.33
C LYS A 424 -9.32 -26.59 6.32
N GLU A 425 -8.92 -27.87 6.33
CA GLU A 425 -9.36 -28.87 5.33
C GLU A 425 -10.89 -29.08 5.30
N ILE A 426 -11.52 -29.25 6.48
CA ILE A 426 -12.96 -29.52 6.58
C ILE A 426 -13.80 -28.28 6.22
N PRO A 427 -13.51 -27.06 6.74
CA PRO A 427 -14.20 -25.84 6.30
C PRO A 427 -14.06 -25.58 4.80
N MET A 428 -12.85 -25.75 4.23
CA MET A 428 -12.62 -25.52 2.81
C MET A 428 -13.41 -26.49 1.93
N ALA A 429 -13.50 -27.76 2.31
CA ALA A 429 -14.32 -28.77 1.65
C ALA A 429 -15.80 -28.37 1.52
N LEU A 430 -16.35 -27.78 2.58
CA LEU A 430 -17.75 -27.33 2.62
C LEU A 430 -17.99 -26.08 1.76
N LEU A 431 -16.94 -25.28 1.55
CA LEU A 431 -16.99 -24.04 0.77
C LEU A 431 -16.74 -24.24 -0.72
N GLU A 432 -16.21 -25.40 -1.15
CA GLU A 432 -15.90 -25.71 -2.55
C GLU A 432 -17.05 -25.43 -3.54
N PRO A 433 -18.32 -25.80 -3.26
CA PRO A 433 -19.42 -25.53 -4.19
C PRO A 433 -19.74 -24.03 -4.36
N PHE A 434 -19.22 -23.18 -3.47
CA PHE A 434 -19.51 -21.74 -3.43
C PHE A 434 -18.45 -20.89 -4.12
N ARG A 435 -17.40 -21.50 -4.68
CA ARG A 435 -16.50 -20.83 -5.62
C ARG A 435 -17.31 -20.15 -6.73
N ARG A 436 -16.87 -18.97 -7.17
CA ARG A 436 -17.56 -18.19 -8.20
C ARG A 436 -17.78 -18.96 -9.51
N LEU A 437 -16.79 -19.78 -9.92
CA LEU A 437 -17.00 -20.84 -10.90
C LEU A 437 -16.81 -22.20 -10.24
N ALA A 438 -17.92 -22.81 -9.81
CA ALA A 438 -17.92 -24.07 -9.05
C ALA A 438 -17.24 -25.24 -9.78
N THR A 439 -17.26 -25.24 -11.12
CA THR A 439 -16.65 -26.29 -11.96
C THR A 439 -15.13 -26.19 -12.07
N ALA A 440 -14.55 -25.04 -11.74
CA ALA A 440 -13.11 -24.81 -11.79
C ALA A 440 -12.47 -24.95 -10.40
N GLN A 441 -11.16 -25.15 -10.37
CA GLN A 441 -10.38 -25.29 -9.14
C GLN A 441 -10.34 -23.99 -8.32
N TRP A 442 -9.98 -24.10 -7.04
CA TRP A 442 -9.65 -22.93 -6.23
C TRP A 442 -8.53 -22.16 -6.91
N PHE A 443 -8.72 -20.85 -7.01
CA PHE A 443 -7.75 -19.93 -7.57
C PHE A 443 -7.38 -20.18 -9.04
N SER A 444 -8.17 -20.95 -9.78
CA SER A 444 -8.02 -21.07 -11.23
C SER A 444 -8.30 -19.72 -11.90
N LEU A 445 -7.62 -19.43 -13.01
CA LEU A 445 -7.79 -18.20 -13.78
C LEU A 445 -9.09 -18.29 -14.60
N ILE A 446 -10.02 -17.38 -14.28
CA ILE A 446 -11.35 -17.31 -14.89
C ILE A 446 -11.47 -16.04 -15.73
N GLY A 447 -12.12 -16.16 -16.88
CA GLY A 447 -12.61 -15.04 -17.68
C GLY A 447 -14.10 -14.81 -17.45
N THR A 448 -14.55 -13.57 -17.45
CA THR A 448 -15.99 -13.24 -17.54
C THR A 448 -16.20 -11.96 -18.33
N ILE A 449 -17.46 -11.65 -18.61
CA ILE A 449 -17.90 -10.51 -19.42
C ILE A 449 -18.65 -9.53 -18.51
N GLY A 450 -18.04 -8.38 -18.24
CA GLY A 450 -18.50 -7.40 -17.26
C GLY A 450 -18.24 -7.82 -15.82
N GLN A 451 -18.85 -7.13 -14.86
CA GLN A 451 -18.70 -7.43 -13.43
C GLN A 451 -19.81 -8.37 -12.94
N SER A 452 -19.94 -9.53 -13.60
CA SER A 452 -20.89 -10.59 -13.25
C SER A 452 -20.30 -11.98 -13.51
N ASP A 453 -20.72 -12.97 -12.74
CA ASP A 453 -20.34 -14.37 -12.91
C ASP A 453 -21.22 -15.13 -13.91
N ASP A 454 -22.32 -14.52 -14.41
CA ASP A 454 -23.30 -15.15 -15.32
C ASP A 454 -22.69 -15.70 -16.62
N HIS A 455 -21.53 -15.16 -17.00
CA HIS A 455 -20.79 -15.52 -18.21
C HIS A 455 -19.34 -15.91 -17.91
N ALA A 456 -19.09 -16.44 -16.71
CA ALA A 456 -17.76 -16.91 -16.33
C ALA A 456 -17.35 -18.19 -17.09
N PHE A 457 -16.07 -18.29 -17.43
CA PHE A 457 -15.46 -19.42 -18.12
C PHE A 457 -14.00 -19.60 -17.72
N GLU A 458 -13.53 -20.83 -17.60
CA GLU A 458 -12.15 -21.12 -17.20
C GLU A 458 -11.18 -20.89 -18.38
N ILE A 459 -10.05 -20.22 -18.11
CA ILE A 459 -9.03 -19.89 -19.12
C ILE A 459 -7.60 -20.28 -18.72
N ALA A 460 -7.45 -20.99 -17.61
CA ALA A 460 -6.17 -21.33 -16.99
C ALA A 460 -5.21 -22.13 -17.87
N GLU A 461 -5.73 -23.06 -18.68
CA GLU A 461 -4.95 -23.98 -19.52
C GLU A 461 -4.70 -23.45 -20.94
N GLY A 462 -5.08 -22.20 -21.20
CA GLY A 462 -4.98 -21.59 -22.53
C GLY A 462 -6.04 -22.13 -23.50
N VAL A 463 -7.14 -21.41 -23.65
CA VAL A 463 -8.35 -21.90 -24.33
C VAL A 463 -8.82 -20.96 -25.43
N GLU A 464 -9.60 -21.49 -26.36
CA GLU A 464 -10.32 -20.72 -27.38
C GLU A 464 -11.81 -20.73 -27.06
N ILE A 465 -12.41 -19.54 -26.96
CA ILE A 465 -13.81 -19.39 -26.56
C ILE A 465 -14.52 -18.45 -27.52
N THR A 466 -15.68 -18.89 -28.01
CA THR A 466 -16.63 -18.06 -28.74
C THR A 466 -17.53 -17.32 -27.75
N ILE A 467 -17.59 -16.01 -27.88
CA ILE A 467 -18.19 -15.12 -26.89
C ILE A 467 -19.69 -14.99 -27.13
N LYS A 468 -20.49 -15.31 -26.11
CA LYS A 468 -21.97 -15.33 -26.24
C LYS A 468 -22.63 -13.95 -26.10
N LYS A 469 -21.93 -12.97 -25.54
CA LYS A 469 -22.46 -11.63 -25.27
C LYS A 469 -21.32 -10.63 -25.37
N SER A 470 -21.51 -9.52 -26.07
CA SER A 470 -20.49 -8.47 -26.10
C SER A 470 -20.32 -7.83 -24.72
N GLY A 471 -19.10 -7.52 -24.34
CA GLY A 471 -18.81 -6.74 -23.14
C GLY A 471 -17.33 -6.68 -22.81
N GLU A 472 -17.01 -5.95 -21.76
CA GLU A 472 -15.65 -5.86 -21.25
C GLU A 472 -15.18 -7.21 -20.71
N PHE A 473 -13.97 -7.60 -21.05
CA PHE A 473 -13.32 -8.76 -20.47
C PHE A 473 -12.83 -8.45 -19.04
N CYS A 474 -13.35 -9.18 -18.05
CA CYS A 474 -13.05 -8.95 -16.64
C CYS A 474 -12.53 -10.21 -15.93
N PRO A 475 -11.33 -10.71 -16.23
CA PRO A 475 -10.82 -11.94 -15.62
C PRO A 475 -10.58 -11.80 -14.11
N PHE A 476 -10.50 -12.93 -13.39
CA PHE A 476 -10.28 -12.96 -11.94
C PHE A 476 -9.71 -14.32 -11.49
N ALA A 477 -9.19 -14.39 -10.25
CA ALA A 477 -8.83 -15.64 -9.57
C ALA A 477 -10.07 -16.29 -8.96
N ASN A 478 -10.33 -17.58 -9.23
CA ASN A 478 -11.54 -18.26 -8.76
C ASN A 478 -11.57 -18.41 -7.24
N ASP A 479 -12.36 -17.61 -6.56
CA ASP A 479 -12.47 -17.61 -5.11
C ASP A 479 -13.93 -17.38 -4.70
N LEU A 480 -14.21 -17.28 -3.41
CA LEU A 480 -15.48 -16.79 -2.89
C LEU A 480 -15.57 -15.28 -3.13
N SER A 481 -16.74 -14.79 -3.50
CA SER A 481 -16.97 -13.39 -3.90
C SER A 481 -16.59 -12.32 -2.86
N ARG A 482 -16.37 -12.70 -1.60
CA ARG A 482 -15.98 -11.80 -0.50
C ARG A 482 -14.55 -12.01 0.02
N PHE A 483 -13.78 -12.94 -0.54
CA PHE A 483 -12.53 -13.41 0.06
C PHE A 483 -11.26 -13.00 -0.71
N TYR A 484 -11.32 -11.90 -1.46
CA TYR A 484 -10.19 -11.40 -2.23
C TYR A 484 -9.10 -10.64 -1.44
N GLY A 485 -9.38 -10.27 -0.18
CA GLY A 485 -8.51 -9.40 0.61
C GLY A 485 -7.14 -10.00 0.95
N ALA A 486 -7.07 -11.32 1.16
CA ALA A 486 -5.82 -12.02 1.48
C ALA A 486 -5.02 -12.45 0.24
N ASN A 487 -5.59 -12.26 -0.95
CA ASN A 487 -5.01 -12.72 -2.21
C ASN A 487 -3.90 -11.77 -2.66
N ALA A 488 -2.82 -12.28 -3.27
CA ALA A 488 -1.71 -11.46 -3.74
C ALA A 488 -1.10 -11.99 -5.05
N GLY A 489 -0.41 -11.11 -5.78
CA GLY A 489 0.22 -11.47 -7.06
C GLY A 489 -0.68 -11.27 -8.27
N ARG A 490 -0.10 -11.49 -9.46
CA ARG A 490 -0.72 -11.20 -10.76
C ARG A 490 -0.32 -12.22 -11.83
N ILE A 491 -1.26 -12.56 -12.70
CA ILE A 491 -1.03 -13.38 -13.90
C ILE A 491 -1.14 -12.50 -15.14
N LYS A 492 -0.11 -12.52 -15.97
CA LYS A 492 -0.10 -11.91 -17.30
C LYS A 492 -0.75 -12.87 -18.30
N LEU A 493 -1.75 -12.37 -19.01
CA LEU A 493 -2.57 -13.12 -19.94
C LEU A 493 -2.53 -12.46 -21.31
N ARG A 494 -2.24 -13.22 -22.36
CA ARG A 494 -2.38 -12.75 -23.74
C ARG A 494 -3.76 -13.11 -24.28
N VAL A 495 -4.49 -12.13 -24.79
CA VAL A 495 -5.78 -12.32 -25.46
C VAL A 495 -5.61 -12.04 -26.94
N THR A 496 -6.04 -12.96 -27.81
CA THR A 496 -5.94 -12.82 -29.27
C THR A 496 -7.30 -13.05 -29.91
N ARG A 497 -7.74 -12.15 -30.78
CA ARG A 497 -8.98 -12.36 -31.55
C ARG A 497 -8.70 -13.24 -32.77
N LEU A 498 -9.46 -14.31 -32.92
CA LEU A 498 -9.32 -15.27 -34.02
C LEU A 498 -10.36 -15.09 -35.13
N SER A 499 -11.57 -14.60 -34.80
CA SER A 499 -12.65 -14.37 -35.76
C SER A 499 -13.48 -13.13 -35.47
#